data_AF-A0AAV4LMA4-F1
#
_entry.id   AF-A0AAV4LMA4-F1
#
_cell.length_a   1.000
_cell.length_b   1.000
_cell.length_c   1.000
_cell.angle_alpha   90.00
_cell.angle_beta   90.00
_cell.angle_gamma   90.00
#
_symmetry.space_group_name_H-M   'P 1'
#
loop_
_entity.id
_entity.type
_entity.pdbx_description
1 polymer ?
#
loop_
_entity_poly.entity_id
_entity_poly.type
_entity_poly.pdbx_seq_one_letter_code
_entity_poly.pdbx_strand_id
1 'polypeptide(L)'
;MQRWVVPSGWSRWHGVSEQGGTPEPAEHSNAYARVRQGRRVSTGRGGRAAEPGEEDCGWLLGHCDARGTQAAFTLSQSVALLDACTVLGHFERDTYLPLLASVTRLVEDDLGDGVVNQLNRIMYCIRTEVEITLTRKYDIAQFPELINDAPPPTQTLIGLYQGHFLEATPFGPRSTLYDCLEEVGIPYERSATVGPYRVDALVNGHVALDLLAEASLCPVTREPLGSVRLKNRHLEAMGYRPAQLAVRDWLRRESKERMACLEEALAL
;
A
#
# COMPACT_ATOMS: atom_id res chain seq x y z
N MET A 1 11.74 -32.06 -1.01
CA MET A 1 11.68 -30.89 -1.90
C MET A 1 10.31 -30.84 -2.55
N GLN A 2 9.39 -30.04 -2.01
CA GLN A 2 8.09 -29.75 -2.64
C GLN A 2 8.22 -28.42 -3.37
N ARG A 3 7.95 -28.42 -4.68
CA ARG A 3 7.88 -27.21 -5.51
C ARG A 3 6.57 -26.50 -5.19
N TRP A 4 6.66 -25.24 -4.74
CA TRP A 4 5.51 -24.36 -4.62
C TRP A 4 5.03 -23.96 -6.01
N VAL A 5 3.73 -24.14 -6.25
CA VAL A 5 3.04 -23.70 -7.45
C VAL A 5 2.70 -22.23 -7.28
N VAL A 6 3.30 -21.37 -8.09
CA VAL A 6 2.93 -19.96 -8.21
C VAL A 6 1.50 -19.89 -8.78
N PRO A 7 0.55 -19.18 -8.14
CA PRO A 7 -0.80 -19.00 -8.68
C PRO A 7 -0.74 -18.39 -10.09
N SER A 8 -1.55 -18.95 -10.99
CA SER A 8 -1.57 -18.71 -12.44
C SER A 8 -1.96 -17.29 -12.89
N GLY A 9 -1.93 -16.30 -12.00
CA GLY A 9 -2.11 -14.87 -12.30
C GLY A 9 -0.80 -14.06 -12.34
N TRP A 10 0.34 -14.66 -11.99
CA TRP A 10 1.62 -13.95 -11.83
C TRP A 10 2.61 -14.19 -12.99
N SER A 11 2.22 -14.97 -14.01
CA SER A 11 3.14 -15.53 -15.03
C SER A 11 3.46 -14.61 -16.20
N ARG A 12 3.58 -13.29 -16.00
CA ARG A 12 3.93 -12.38 -17.11
C ARG A 12 4.86 -11.24 -16.73
N TRP A 13 5.92 -11.53 -15.97
CA TRP A 13 7.01 -10.58 -15.77
C TRP A 13 8.37 -11.31 -15.79
N HIS A 14 8.78 -11.75 -16.98
CA HIS A 14 10.17 -12.11 -17.29
C HIS A 14 10.57 -11.62 -18.68
N GLY A 15 11.73 -10.97 -18.74
CA GLY A 15 12.40 -10.41 -19.92
C GLY A 15 12.86 -8.99 -19.58
N VAL A 16 14.14 -8.64 -19.52
CA VAL A 16 15.28 -9.04 -20.37
C VAL A 16 16.60 -8.85 -19.59
N SER A 17 17.57 -9.76 -19.77
CA SER A 17 18.95 -9.62 -19.32
C SER A 17 19.81 -8.82 -20.31
N GLU A 18 20.74 -8.04 -19.75
CA GLU A 18 22.06 -7.64 -20.25
C GLU A 18 22.22 -7.25 -21.73
N GLN A 19 22.41 -5.94 -21.96
CA GLN A 19 23.49 -5.44 -22.83
C GLN A 19 23.87 -4.02 -22.39
N GLY A 20 25.18 -3.80 -22.22
CA GLY A 20 25.74 -2.53 -21.80
C GLY A 20 25.47 -1.40 -22.78
N GLY A 21 25.12 -0.24 -22.23
CA GLY A 21 24.92 1.00 -22.95
C GLY A 21 24.22 1.99 -22.03
N THR A 22 24.90 3.08 -21.67
CA THR A 22 24.31 4.21 -20.96
C THR A 22 23.13 4.78 -21.75
N PRO A 23 21.92 4.92 -21.17
CA PRO A 23 20.85 5.67 -21.81
C PRO A 23 20.73 7.08 -21.22
N GLU A 24 20.70 8.07 -22.11
CA GLU A 24 20.22 9.43 -21.88
C GLU A 24 18.75 9.44 -21.41
N PRO A 25 18.29 10.50 -20.70
CA PRO A 25 16.95 10.54 -20.13
C PRO A 25 15.89 10.72 -21.22
N ALA A 26 15.02 9.72 -21.37
CA ALA A 26 13.84 9.78 -22.23
C ALA A 26 12.72 10.61 -21.58
N GLU A 27 12.20 11.58 -22.33
CA GLU A 27 11.01 12.36 -22.03
C GLU A 27 9.80 11.45 -21.84
N HIS A 28 9.18 11.45 -20.66
CA HIS A 28 7.95 10.72 -20.39
C HIS A 28 6.74 11.52 -20.90
N SER A 29 6.26 11.16 -22.09
CA SER A 29 4.95 11.55 -22.63
C SER A 29 3.87 10.62 -22.06
N ASN A 30 3.06 11.12 -21.13
CA ASN A 30 1.87 10.43 -20.63
C ASN A 30 0.68 10.71 -21.55
N ALA A 31 0.29 9.72 -22.36
CA ALA A 31 -0.91 9.76 -23.19
C ALA A 31 -2.10 9.18 -22.42
N TYR A 32 -2.90 10.04 -21.79
CA TYR A 32 -4.21 9.65 -21.25
C TYR A 32 -5.27 9.61 -22.36
N ALA A 33 -6.01 8.51 -22.38
CA ALA A 33 -7.02 8.16 -23.37
C ALA A 33 -8.22 9.12 -23.34
N ARG A 34 -8.50 9.76 -24.48
CA ARG A 34 -9.71 10.57 -24.70
C ARG A 34 -10.94 9.65 -24.87
N VAL A 35 -11.85 9.66 -23.90
CA VAL A 35 -13.24 9.21 -24.10
C VAL A 35 -14.11 10.45 -24.29
N ARG A 36 -14.42 10.78 -25.55
CA ARG A 36 -15.45 11.77 -25.90
C ARG A 36 -16.83 11.13 -25.72
N GLN A 37 -17.65 11.64 -24.79
CA GLN A 37 -19.09 11.46 -24.85
C GLN A 37 -19.78 12.79 -25.16
N GLY A 38 -20.59 12.76 -26.22
CA GLY A 38 -21.26 13.92 -26.79
C GLY A 38 -22.37 14.46 -25.89
N ARG A 39 -22.36 15.78 -25.68
CA ARG A 39 -23.51 16.54 -25.19
C ARG A 39 -24.68 16.40 -26.18
N ARG A 40 -25.81 15.87 -25.72
CA ARG A 40 -27.14 16.27 -26.22
C ARG A 40 -27.86 17.05 -25.13
N VAL A 41 -28.11 18.31 -25.44
CA VAL A 41 -29.01 19.20 -24.72
C VAL A 41 -30.43 18.88 -25.19
N SER A 42 -31.36 18.64 -24.27
CA SER A 42 -32.79 18.74 -24.55
C SER A 42 -33.53 19.27 -23.32
N THR A 43 -33.86 20.57 -23.40
CA THR A 43 -35.15 21.21 -23.09
C THR A 43 -35.95 20.71 -21.88
N GLY A 44 -36.13 21.60 -20.91
CA GLY A 44 -37.02 21.39 -19.77
C GLY A 44 -38.51 21.60 -20.05
N ARG A 45 -39.31 21.16 -19.08
CA ARG A 45 -40.57 21.77 -18.65
C ARG A 45 -41.13 21.04 -17.43
N GLY A 46 -41.59 21.82 -16.44
CA GLY A 46 -42.75 21.45 -15.62
C GLY A 46 -42.46 21.00 -14.18
N GLY A 47 -42.27 21.95 -13.26
CA GLY A 47 -42.41 21.72 -11.82
C GLY A 47 -43.56 22.58 -11.28
N ARG A 48 -44.69 21.95 -10.94
CA ARG A 48 -45.77 22.54 -10.15
C ARG A 48 -45.36 22.54 -8.68
N ALA A 49 -45.75 23.58 -7.96
CA ALA A 49 -45.66 23.70 -6.51
C ALA A 49 -46.53 22.65 -5.81
N ALA A 50 -45.99 22.03 -4.76
CA ALA A 50 -46.75 21.31 -3.74
C ALA A 50 -46.12 21.60 -2.37
N GLU A 51 -46.99 21.85 -1.41
CA GLU A 51 -46.78 22.37 -0.06
C GLU A 51 -46.06 21.39 0.89
N PRO A 52 -45.48 21.86 2.02
CA PRO A 52 -44.83 21.00 3.00
C PRO A 52 -45.84 20.40 3.98
N GLY A 53 -45.93 19.07 4.02
CA GLY A 53 -46.60 18.33 5.09
C GLY A 53 -45.61 18.00 6.21
N GLU A 54 -45.99 18.36 7.44
CA GLU A 54 -45.38 17.94 8.70
C GLU A 54 -45.50 16.41 8.89
N GLU A 55 -44.54 15.85 9.64
CA GLU A 55 -44.45 14.53 10.32
C GLU A 55 -43.02 13.99 10.08
N ASP A 56 -42.20 13.58 11.06
CA ASP A 56 -42.44 13.21 12.44
C ASP A 56 -41.10 13.27 13.21
N CYS A 57 -41.15 13.63 14.49
CA CYS A 57 -39.99 13.76 15.37
C CYS A 57 -39.54 12.39 15.88
N GLY A 58 -38.64 11.74 15.13
CA GLY A 58 -37.97 10.50 15.53
C GLY A 58 -36.47 10.67 15.81
N TRP A 59 -36.04 11.74 16.47
CA TRP A 59 -34.64 11.91 16.89
C TRP A 59 -34.51 11.63 18.38
N LEU A 60 -34.26 10.38 18.76
CA LEU A 60 -33.56 10.02 19.99
C LEU A 60 -33.23 8.52 19.96
N LEU A 61 -31.91 8.25 19.92
CA LEU A 61 -31.21 6.97 20.09
C LEU A 61 -30.98 6.12 18.83
N GLY A 62 -29.71 6.07 18.40
CA GLY A 62 -29.16 4.90 17.71
C GLY A 62 -28.87 5.07 16.22
N HIS A 63 -27.73 5.71 15.93
CA HIS A 63 -26.86 5.58 14.75
C HIS A 63 -26.38 6.97 14.33
N CYS A 64 -25.14 7.30 14.71
CA CYS A 64 -24.40 8.33 14.01
C CYS A 64 -24.25 7.81 12.57
N ASP A 65 -25.08 8.30 11.67
CA ASP A 65 -25.05 7.94 10.26
C ASP A 65 -23.69 8.37 9.70
N ALA A 66 -22.78 7.39 9.52
CA ALA A 66 -21.45 7.61 8.95
C ALA A 66 -21.51 8.33 7.58
N ARG A 67 -22.67 8.30 6.91
CA ARG A 67 -22.95 9.00 5.66
C ARG A 67 -22.95 10.52 5.78
N GLY A 68 -23.29 11.07 6.96
CA GLY A 68 -23.33 12.53 7.18
C GLY A 68 -21.94 13.15 7.33
N THR A 69 -21.00 12.45 7.96
CA THR A 69 -19.63 12.93 8.21
C THR A 69 -18.72 12.84 6.99
N GLN A 70 -18.96 11.89 6.07
CA GLN A 70 -18.12 11.71 4.87
C GLN A 70 -18.32 12.81 3.82
N ALA A 71 -19.46 13.50 3.84
CA ALA A 71 -19.74 14.62 2.93
C ALA A 71 -18.89 15.88 3.20
N ALA A 72 -18.16 15.93 4.33
CA ALA A 72 -17.38 17.09 4.74
C ALA A 72 -15.89 17.04 4.36
N PHE A 73 -15.39 15.90 3.87
CA PHE A 73 -13.98 15.75 3.52
C PHE A 73 -13.71 16.09 2.05
N THR A 74 -12.57 16.73 1.79
CA THR A 74 -12.03 16.84 0.43
C THR A 74 -11.56 15.47 -0.08
N LEU A 75 -11.31 15.34 -1.39
CA LEU A 75 -10.73 14.12 -1.96
C LEU A 75 -9.43 13.73 -1.25
N SER A 76 -8.49 14.67 -1.09
CA SER A 76 -7.20 14.42 -0.45
C SER A 76 -7.35 13.97 1.01
N GLN A 77 -8.29 14.55 1.75
CA GLN A 77 -8.58 14.14 3.14
C GLN A 77 -9.17 12.73 3.18
N SER A 78 -10.09 12.42 2.25
CA SER A 78 -10.71 11.09 2.14
C SER A 78 -9.69 10.02 1.78
N VAL A 79 -8.79 10.31 0.83
CA VAL A 79 -7.69 9.43 0.45
C VAL A 79 -6.70 9.25 1.59
N ALA A 80 -6.31 10.32 2.29
CA ALA A 80 -5.41 10.22 3.43
C ALA A 80 -6.00 9.40 4.59
N LEU A 81 -7.30 9.54 4.86
CA LEU A 81 -8.00 8.73 5.86
C LEU A 81 -8.02 7.25 5.46
N LEU A 82 -8.36 6.96 4.20
CA LEU A 82 -8.38 5.59 3.67
C LEU A 82 -6.98 4.95 3.68
N ASP A 83 -5.95 5.71 3.33
CA ASP A 83 -4.55 5.32 3.39
C ASP A 83 -4.10 5.04 4.83
N ALA A 84 -4.51 5.86 5.81
CA ALA A 84 -4.23 5.62 7.22
C ALA A 84 -4.86 4.30 7.71
N CYS A 85 -6.13 4.04 7.36
CA CYS A 85 -6.79 2.76 7.63
C CYS A 85 -5.99 1.59 7.03
N THR A 86 -5.61 1.71 5.75
CA THR A 86 -4.81 0.71 5.03
C THR A 86 -3.50 0.41 5.75
N VAL A 87 -2.73 1.45 6.07
CA VAL A 87 -1.41 1.35 6.70
C VAL A 87 -1.49 0.70 8.08
N LEU A 88 -2.54 1.01 8.84
CA LEU A 88 -2.77 0.43 10.16
C LEU A 88 -3.38 -0.97 10.12
N GLY A 89 -3.83 -1.45 8.96
CA GLY A 89 -4.49 -2.75 8.82
C GLY A 89 -5.98 -2.75 9.21
N HIS A 90 -6.61 -1.57 9.21
CA HIS A 90 -8.04 -1.40 9.44
C HIS A 90 -8.81 -1.55 8.13
N PHE A 91 -9.44 -2.71 7.99
CA PHE A 91 -10.08 -3.18 6.78
C PHE A 91 -11.56 -3.54 7.03
N GLU A 92 -12.16 -2.98 8.07
CA GLU A 92 -13.55 -3.24 8.45
C GLU A 92 -14.51 -2.77 7.36
N ARG A 93 -15.32 -3.69 6.83
CA ARG A 93 -16.21 -3.48 5.67
C ARG A 93 -17.08 -2.23 5.80
N ASP A 94 -17.67 -2.03 6.98
CA ASP A 94 -18.60 -0.94 7.29
C ASP A 94 -17.95 0.45 7.28
N THR A 95 -16.63 0.52 7.49
CA THR A 95 -15.86 1.76 7.45
C THR A 95 -15.24 1.96 6.07
N TYR A 96 -14.69 0.89 5.50
CA TYR A 96 -13.83 0.93 4.34
C TYR A 96 -14.61 1.14 3.03
N LEU A 97 -15.75 0.47 2.84
CA LEU A 97 -16.56 0.61 1.62
C LEU A 97 -17.16 2.02 1.48
N PRO A 98 -17.75 2.65 2.52
CA PRO A 98 -18.28 4.00 2.38
C PRO A 98 -17.19 5.04 2.09
N LEU A 99 -15.99 4.90 2.67
CA LEU A 99 -14.85 5.76 2.36
C LEU A 99 -14.41 5.61 0.90
N LEU A 100 -14.30 4.37 0.42
CA LEU A 100 -13.91 4.07 -0.96
C LEU A 100 -14.96 4.57 -1.97
N ALA A 101 -16.25 4.45 -1.64
CA ALA A 101 -17.34 5.01 -2.45
C ALA A 101 -17.28 6.55 -2.48
N SER A 102 -16.96 7.19 -1.35
CA SER A 102 -16.77 8.64 -1.28
C SER A 102 -15.59 9.11 -2.13
N VAL A 103 -14.46 8.41 -2.07
CA VAL A 103 -13.31 8.68 -2.95
C VAL A 103 -13.75 8.56 -4.41
N THR A 104 -14.44 7.47 -4.79
CA THR A 104 -14.88 7.26 -6.18
C THR A 104 -15.79 8.37 -6.71
N ARG A 105 -16.62 8.96 -5.85
CA ARG A 105 -17.48 10.11 -6.20
C ARG A 105 -16.72 11.42 -6.38
N LEU A 106 -15.59 11.57 -5.68
CA LEU A 106 -14.81 12.80 -5.63
C LEU A 106 -13.61 12.78 -6.58
N VAL A 107 -13.28 11.64 -7.20
CA VAL A 107 -12.17 11.52 -8.15
C VAL A 107 -12.42 12.44 -9.35
N GLU A 108 -11.42 13.25 -9.63
CA GLU A 108 -11.37 14.19 -10.76
C GLU A 108 -10.44 13.63 -11.85
N ASP A 109 -10.56 14.16 -13.08
CA ASP A 109 -9.77 13.70 -14.24
C ASP A 109 -8.26 14.02 -14.11
N ASP A 110 -7.87 14.99 -13.27
CA ASP A 110 -6.49 15.44 -13.09
C ASP A 110 -6.06 15.38 -11.62
N LEU A 111 -5.61 14.20 -11.18
CA LEU A 111 -5.12 13.98 -9.83
C LEU A 111 -3.62 14.29 -9.73
N GLY A 112 -3.22 15.01 -8.68
CA GLY A 112 -1.81 15.19 -8.37
C GLY A 112 -1.10 13.87 -8.03
N ASP A 113 0.17 13.75 -8.43
CA ASP A 113 0.98 12.53 -8.31
C ASP A 113 0.97 11.90 -6.91
N GLY A 114 0.95 12.73 -5.86
CA GLY A 114 0.89 12.26 -4.47
C GLY A 114 -0.39 11.47 -4.16
N VAL A 115 -1.53 11.95 -4.64
CA VAL A 115 -2.83 11.27 -4.47
C VAL A 115 -2.85 9.98 -5.29
N VAL A 116 -2.34 10.01 -6.52
CA VAL A 116 -2.21 8.82 -7.38
C VAL A 116 -1.35 7.75 -6.70
N ASN A 117 -0.22 8.15 -6.10
CA ASN A 117 0.66 7.24 -5.38
C ASN A 117 -0.02 6.60 -4.16
N GLN A 118 -0.79 7.38 -3.40
CA GLN A 118 -1.59 6.86 -2.28
C GLN A 118 -2.68 5.90 -2.75
N LEU A 119 -3.39 6.24 -3.83
CA LEU A 119 -4.40 5.35 -4.41
C LEU A 119 -3.79 4.03 -4.89
N ASN A 120 -2.66 4.06 -5.59
CA ASN A 120 -1.94 2.85 -5.99
C ASN A 120 -1.58 1.98 -4.77
N ARG A 121 -1.07 2.60 -3.69
CA ARG A 121 -0.79 1.87 -2.43
C ARG A 121 -2.06 1.28 -1.83
N ILE A 122 -3.12 2.07 -1.67
CA ILE A 122 -4.41 1.62 -1.12
C ILE A 122 -4.92 0.40 -1.90
N MET A 123 -5.02 0.49 -3.22
CA MET A 123 -5.57 -0.58 -4.05
C MET A 123 -4.68 -1.83 -4.06
N TYR A 124 -3.35 -1.65 -4.05
CA TYR A 124 -2.42 -2.77 -3.89
C TYR A 124 -2.68 -3.49 -2.55
N CYS A 125 -2.76 -2.74 -1.45
CA CYS A 125 -2.95 -3.31 -0.11
C CYS A 125 -4.30 -4.01 0.03
N ILE A 126 -5.39 -3.45 -0.50
CA ILE A 126 -6.70 -4.12 -0.50
C ILE A 126 -6.58 -5.50 -1.14
N ARG A 127 -5.95 -5.60 -2.32
CA ARG A 127 -5.80 -6.86 -3.03
C ARG A 127 -4.92 -7.85 -2.26
N THR A 128 -3.77 -7.40 -1.77
CA THR A 128 -2.84 -8.24 -1.03
C THR A 128 -3.45 -8.73 0.28
N GLU A 129 -4.14 -7.88 1.03
CA GLU A 129 -4.75 -8.24 2.32
C GLU A 129 -5.97 -9.15 2.15
N VAL A 130 -6.73 -9.01 1.05
CA VAL A 130 -7.73 -10.02 0.63
C VAL A 130 -7.08 -11.38 0.41
N GLU A 131 -5.98 -11.44 -0.33
CA GLU A 131 -5.28 -12.69 -0.65
C GLU A 131 -4.64 -13.32 0.61
N ILE A 132 -4.05 -12.51 1.48
CA ILE A 132 -3.52 -12.94 2.79
C ILE A 132 -4.62 -13.57 3.64
N THR A 133 -5.77 -12.89 3.73
CA THR A 133 -6.92 -13.36 4.52
C THR A 133 -7.42 -14.71 4.00
N LEU A 134 -7.55 -14.85 2.68
CA LEU A 134 -7.97 -16.09 2.02
C LEU A 134 -7.01 -17.26 2.26
N THR A 135 -5.70 -16.99 2.28
CA THR A 135 -4.66 -18.03 2.40
C THR A 135 -4.38 -18.43 3.84
N ARG A 136 -4.52 -17.52 4.81
CA ARG A 136 -4.10 -17.76 6.21
C ARG A 136 -5.20 -18.23 7.16
N LYS A 137 -6.44 -18.51 6.70
CA LYS A 137 -7.55 -18.98 7.58
C LYS A 137 -7.77 -18.07 8.80
N TYR A 138 -7.41 -16.80 8.73
CA TYR A 138 -7.77 -15.85 9.77
C TYR A 138 -9.28 -15.64 9.75
N ASP A 139 -9.86 -15.45 10.93
CA ASP A 139 -11.28 -15.20 11.18
C ASP A 139 -11.76 -13.82 10.65
N ILE A 140 -11.09 -13.27 9.63
CA ILE A 140 -11.56 -12.12 8.87
C ILE A 140 -12.44 -12.66 7.74
N ALA A 141 -13.53 -13.32 8.11
CA ALA A 141 -14.48 -13.96 7.17
C ALA A 141 -15.21 -12.96 6.25
N GLN A 142 -14.92 -11.65 6.33
CA GLN A 142 -15.70 -10.59 5.67
C GLN A 142 -14.93 -9.82 4.60
N PHE A 143 -13.63 -10.05 4.44
CA PHE A 143 -12.80 -9.30 3.49
C PHE A 143 -12.75 -9.86 2.05
N PRO A 144 -12.80 -11.19 1.82
CA PRO A 144 -12.74 -11.75 0.46
C PRO A 144 -13.88 -11.29 -0.46
N GLU A 145 -15.02 -10.95 0.13
CA GLU A 145 -16.20 -10.46 -0.58
C GLU A 145 -16.12 -8.95 -0.86
N LEU A 146 -15.19 -8.20 -0.24
CA LEU A 146 -15.14 -6.74 -0.34
C LEU A 146 -15.00 -6.25 -1.79
N ILE A 147 -14.11 -6.87 -2.58
CA ILE A 147 -13.89 -6.48 -3.98
C ILE A 147 -15.06 -6.90 -4.86
N ASN A 148 -15.57 -8.12 -4.65
CA ASN A 148 -16.64 -8.70 -5.48
C ASN A 148 -17.99 -8.03 -5.23
N ASP A 149 -18.27 -7.63 -3.99
CA ASP A 149 -19.51 -6.98 -3.57
C ASP A 149 -19.46 -5.44 -3.72
N ALA A 150 -18.28 -4.88 -4.02
CA ALA A 150 -18.15 -3.46 -4.24
C ALA A 150 -18.96 -3.02 -5.48
N PRO A 151 -19.56 -1.81 -5.46
CA PRO A 151 -20.23 -1.27 -6.64
C PRO A 151 -19.30 -1.21 -7.87
N PRO A 152 -19.81 -1.34 -9.11
CA PRO A 152 -18.99 -1.34 -10.32
C PRO A 152 -18.02 -0.14 -10.46
N PRO A 153 -18.38 1.10 -10.05
CA PRO A 153 -17.43 2.22 -10.07
C PRO A 153 -16.23 2.00 -9.14
N THR A 154 -16.44 1.38 -7.99
CA THR A 154 -15.39 1.04 -7.03
C THR A 154 -14.48 -0.07 -7.56
N GLN A 155 -15.06 -1.11 -8.16
CA GLN A 155 -14.28 -2.15 -8.84
C GLN A 155 -13.42 -1.55 -9.96
N THR A 156 -13.98 -0.60 -10.72
CA THR A 156 -13.25 0.13 -11.76
C THR A 156 -12.07 0.91 -11.16
N LEU A 157 -12.28 1.62 -10.04
CA LEU A 157 -11.22 2.37 -9.36
C LEU A 157 -10.08 1.44 -8.91
N ILE A 158 -10.40 0.28 -8.33
CA ILE A 158 -9.42 -0.76 -7.96
C ILE A 158 -8.68 -1.28 -9.21
N GLY A 159 -9.39 -1.39 -10.34
CA GLY A 159 -8.84 -1.76 -11.64
C GLY A 159 -7.86 -0.75 -12.23
N LEU A 160 -8.11 0.55 -12.01
CA LEU A 160 -7.32 1.65 -12.59
C LEU A 160 -6.01 1.89 -11.84
N TYR A 161 -6.04 1.91 -10.51
CA TYR A 161 -4.88 2.23 -9.69
C TYR A 161 -4.12 0.97 -9.28
N GLN A 162 -3.54 0.28 -10.26
CA GLN A 162 -2.72 -0.93 -10.06
C GLN A 162 -1.21 -0.66 -10.25
N GLY A 163 -0.82 0.61 -10.31
CA GLY A 163 0.57 0.97 -10.53
C GLY A 163 1.47 0.62 -9.36
N HIS A 164 2.78 0.62 -9.61
CA HIS A 164 3.76 0.66 -8.53
C HIS A 164 3.55 1.94 -7.72
N PHE A 165 3.45 1.82 -6.40
CA PHE A 165 3.59 2.97 -5.54
C PHE A 165 5.07 3.18 -5.23
N LEU A 166 5.51 4.43 -5.31
CA LEU A 166 6.87 4.82 -4.99
C LEU A 166 7.05 4.72 -3.48
N GLU A 167 7.86 3.75 -3.06
CA GLU A 167 8.46 3.76 -1.73
C GLU A 167 9.55 4.84 -1.70
N ALA A 168 9.64 5.58 -0.60
CA ALA A 168 10.68 6.60 -0.45
C ALA A 168 12.06 5.94 -0.61
N THR A 169 12.94 6.58 -1.37
CA THR A 169 14.32 6.08 -1.52
C THR A 169 14.94 5.97 -0.13
N PRO A 170 15.43 4.79 0.25
CA PRO A 170 15.82 4.59 1.62
C PRO A 170 17.06 5.45 1.94
N PHE A 171 17.09 6.06 3.12
CA PHE A 171 18.07 7.08 3.52
C PHE A 171 19.19 6.49 4.41
N GLY A 172 20.46 6.82 4.13
CA GLY A 172 21.60 6.52 5.01
C GLY A 172 22.70 5.63 4.41
N PRO A 173 23.87 5.53 5.07
CA PRO A 173 25.04 4.81 4.56
C PRO A 173 24.92 3.29 4.80
N ARG A 174 24.43 2.56 3.78
CA ARG A 174 24.31 1.09 3.79
C ARG A 174 25.62 0.34 3.64
N SER A 175 26.70 1.02 3.26
CA SER A 175 28.00 0.36 3.02
C SER A 175 28.42 -0.49 4.21
N THR A 176 28.30 0.06 5.42
CA THR A 176 28.64 -0.67 6.65
C THR A 176 27.82 -1.93 6.89
N LEU A 177 26.57 -2.00 6.43
CA LEU A 177 25.76 -3.22 6.48
C LEU A 177 26.31 -4.27 5.53
N TYR A 178 26.60 -3.86 4.29
CA TYR A 178 27.14 -4.75 3.27
C TYR A 178 28.53 -5.27 3.63
N ASP A 179 29.39 -4.42 4.19
CA ASP A 179 30.71 -4.80 4.70
C ASP A 179 30.58 -5.88 5.78
N CYS A 180 29.63 -5.72 6.72
CA CYS A 180 29.38 -6.74 7.76
C CYS A 180 28.83 -8.05 7.17
N LEU A 181 27.91 -8.00 6.21
CA LEU A 181 27.37 -9.20 5.55
C LEU A 181 28.46 -9.97 4.79
N GLU A 182 29.39 -9.25 4.15
CA GLU A 182 30.56 -9.83 3.49
C GLU A 182 31.54 -10.44 4.48
N GLU A 183 31.82 -9.77 5.60
CA GLU A 183 32.72 -10.27 6.63
C GLU A 183 32.18 -11.54 7.30
N VAL A 184 30.88 -11.61 7.57
CA VAL A 184 30.23 -12.82 8.10
C VAL A 184 30.09 -13.92 7.02
N GLY A 185 30.27 -13.58 5.74
CA GLY A 185 30.26 -14.54 4.64
C GLY A 185 28.87 -15.06 4.26
N ILE A 186 27.82 -14.28 4.53
CA ILE A 186 26.43 -14.70 4.27
C ILE A 186 26.02 -14.24 2.85
N PRO A 187 25.46 -15.12 2.00
CA PRO A 187 24.92 -14.72 0.71
C PRO A 187 23.81 -13.66 0.84
N TYR A 188 23.92 -12.57 0.08
CA TYR A 188 22.92 -11.51 0.10
C TYR A 188 22.82 -10.78 -1.25
N GLU A 189 21.65 -10.20 -1.53
CA GLU A 189 21.42 -9.27 -2.64
C GLU A 189 21.25 -7.85 -2.11
N ARG A 190 22.01 -6.89 -2.66
CA ARG A 190 21.96 -5.48 -2.27
C ARG A 190 20.71 -4.82 -2.83
N SER A 191 19.99 -4.05 -2.01
CA SER A 191 18.87 -3.21 -2.47
C SER A 191 17.81 -3.98 -3.27
N ALA A 192 17.51 -5.22 -2.87
CA ALA A 192 16.61 -6.10 -3.60
C ALA A 192 15.17 -5.54 -3.60
N THR A 193 14.43 -5.86 -4.67
CA THR A 193 13.00 -5.54 -4.79
C THR A 193 12.19 -6.80 -4.56
N VAL A 194 11.26 -6.74 -3.59
CA VAL A 194 10.33 -7.82 -3.25
C VAL A 194 8.90 -7.30 -3.40
N GLY A 195 8.24 -7.69 -4.49
CA GLY A 195 6.96 -7.10 -4.87
C GLY A 195 7.11 -5.60 -5.15
N PRO A 196 6.29 -4.72 -4.54
CA PRO A 196 6.46 -3.27 -4.67
C PRO A 196 7.46 -2.68 -3.68
N TYR A 197 8.01 -3.50 -2.78
CA TYR A 197 8.88 -3.03 -1.71
C TYR A 197 10.34 -3.15 -2.07
N ARG A 198 11.15 -2.19 -1.62
CA ARG A 198 12.60 -2.28 -1.68
C ARG A 198 13.15 -2.58 -0.29
N VAL A 199 14.00 -3.60 -0.18
CA VAL A 199 14.69 -3.96 1.07
C VAL A 199 16.17 -3.59 0.97
N ASP A 200 16.82 -3.29 2.09
CA ASP A 200 18.24 -2.94 2.05
C ASP A 200 19.12 -4.13 1.67
N ALA A 201 18.81 -5.32 2.20
CA ALA A 201 19.43 -6.57 1.77
C ALA A 201 18.42 -7.73 1.77
N LEU A 202 18.46 -8.58 0.74
CA LEU A 202 17.80 -9.88 0.77
C LEU A 202 18.84 -10.94 1.12
N VAL A 203 18.80 -11.43 2.35
CA VAL A 203 19.79 -12.36 2.90
C VAL A 203 19.29 -13.80 2.73
N ASN A 204 20.17 -14.68 2.23
CA ASN A 204 19.88 -16.09 1.93
C ASN A 204 18.63 -16.32 1.05
N GLY A 205 18.23 -15.31 0.25
CA GLY A 205 17.06 -15.36 -0.62
C GLY A 205 15.69 -15.34 0.09
N HIS A 206 15.63 -15.25 1.42
CA HIS A 206 14.36 -15.34 2.17
C HIS A 206 14.24 -14.40 3.37
N VAL A 207 15.31 -13.71 3.77
CA VAL A 207 15.28 -12.72 4.87
C VAL A 207 15.35 -11.32 4.29
N ALA A 208 14.27 -10.57 4.44
CA ALA A 208 14.17 -9.19 4.01
C ALA A 208 14.70 -8.27 5.13
N LEU A 209 15.95 -7.80 5.00
CA LEU A 209 16.62 -6.98 6.00
C LEU A 209 16.50 -5.49 5.66
N ASP A 210 16.00 -4.70 6.60
CA ASP A 210 15.89 -3.23 6.52
C ASP A 210 16.64 -2.51 7.64
N LEU A 211 17.35 -1.45 7.29
CA LEU A 211 17.83 -0.42 8.20
C LEU A 211 16.76 0.67 8.36
N LEU A 212 16.12 0.71 9.52
CA LEU A 212 15.05 1.65 9.81
C LEU A 212 15.59 3.03 10.20
N ALA A 213 15.18 4.06 9.45
CA ALA A 213 15.42 5.45 9.81
C ALA A 213 14.64 5.82 11.09
N GLU A 214 15.06 6.88 11.80
CA GLU A 214 14.33 7.32 13.01
C GLU A 214 12.88 7.72 12.71
N ALA A 215 12.61 8.28 11.52
CA ALA A 215 11.26 8.63 11.09
C ALA A 215 10.36 7.41 10.84
N SER A 216 10.93 6.20 10.80
CA SER A 216 10.21 4.94 10.64
C SER A 216 9.83 4.29 11.98
N LEU A 217 10.25 4.89 13.10
CA LEU A 217 10.05 4.38 14.46
C LEU A 217 9.22 5.34 15.30
N CYS A 218 8.42 4.80 16.22
CA CYS A 218 7.75 5.60 17.23
C CYS A 218 8.79 6.30 18.13
N PRO A 219 8.73 7.63 18.32
CA PRO A 219 9.71 8.34 19.12
C PRO A 219 9.70 7.94 20.60
N VAL A 220 8.57 7.44 21.09
CA VAL A 220 8.37 7.03 22.49
C VAL A 220 8.68 5.54 22.69
N THR A 221 8.02 4.66 21.94
CA THR A 221 8.13 3.21 22.15
C THR A 221 9.27 2.56 21.37
N ARG A 222 9.85 3.27 20.39
CA ARG A 222 10.83 2.73 19.42
C ARG A 222 10.30 1.60 18.54
N GLU A 223 9.01 1.31 18.60
CA GLU A 223 8.39 0.31 17.73
C GLU A 223 8.25 0.83 16.29
N PRO A 224 8.24 -0.06 15.28
CA PRO A 224 8.02 0.32 13.90
C PRO A 224 6.66 1.01 13.69
N LEU A 225 6.65 2.08 12.88
CA LEU A 225 5.41 2.77 12.51
C LEU A 225 4.59 1.96 11.49
N GLY A 226 3.34 2.38 11.27
CA GLY A 226 2.37 1.66 10.46
C GLY A 226 2.87 1.28 9.06
N SER A 227 3.60 2.15 8.37
CA SER A 227 4.13 1.87 7.02
C SER A 227 5.13 0.71 7.02
N VAL A 228 5.99 0.65 8.05
CA VAL A 228 6.94 -0.45 8.24
C VAL A 228 6.19 -1.74 8.60
N ARG A 229 5.20 -1.66 9.48
CA ARG A 229 4.37 -2.82 9.86
C ARG A 229 3.61 -3.38 8.67
N LEU A 230 3.04 -2.52 7.82
CA LEU A 230 2.38 -2.90 6.57
C LEU A 230 3.35 -3.66 5.65
N LYS A 231 4.53 -3.09 5.39
CA LYS A 231 5.59 -3.74 4.60
C LYS A 231 5.93 -5.12 5.16
N ASN A 232 6.14 -5.24 6.47
CA ASN A 232 6.46 -6.51 7.12
C ASN A 232 5.37 -7.56 6.90
N ARG A 233 4.10 -7.21 7.14
CA ARG A 233 2.97 -8.14 6.93
C ARG A 233 2.94 -8.65 5.48
N HIS A 234 3.17 -7.76 4.52
CA HIS A 234 3.18 -8.14 3.11
C HIS A 234 4.40 -8.99 2.72
N LEU A 235 5.59 -8.69 3.26
CA LEU A 235 6.78 -9.53 3.07
C LEU A 235 6.56 -10.93 3.63
N GLU A 236 6.00 -11.05 4.83
CA GLU A 236 5.63 -12.32 5.45
C GLU A 236 4.61 -13.09 4.62
N ALA A 237 3.62 -12.40 4.04
CA ALA A 237 2.64 -12.99 3.15
C ALA A 237 3.26 -13.55 1.88
N MET A 238 4.28 -12.88 1.34
CA MET A 238 5.06 -13.34 0.19
C MET A 238 6.08 -14.44 0.56
N GLY A 239 6.15 -14.85 1.83
CA GLY A 239 7.02 -15.94 2.30
C GLY A 239 8.41 -15.50 2.76
N TYR A 240 8.64 -14.20 2.91
CA TYR A 240 9.91 -13.64 3.41
C TYR A 240 9.84 -13.41 4.92
N ARG A 241 10.97 -13.56 5.61
CA ARG A 241 11.09 -13.15 7.02
C ARG A 241 11.62 -11.72 7.09
N PRO A 242 10.84 -10.74 7.60
CA PRO A 242 11.36 -9.40 7.82
C PRO A 242 12.35 -9.39 8.99
N ALA A 243 13.49 -8.73 8.80
CA ALA A 243 14.48 -8.44 9.83
C ALA A 243 14.79 -6.94 9.80
N GLN A 244 14.96 -6.33 10.97
CA GLN A 244 15.02 -4.87 11.08
C GLN A 244 16.08 -4.42 12.06
N LEU A 245 16.82 -3.38 11.69
CA LEU A 245 17.86 -2.77 12.50
C LEU A 245 17.66 -1.26 12.52
N ALA A 246 17.66 -0.62 13.67
CA ALA A 246 17.58 0.84 13.73
C ALA A 246 18.90 1.47 13.25
N VAL A 247 18.84 2.33 12.22
CA VAL A 247 20.02 2.99 11.61
C VAL A 247 20.87 3.69 12.66
N ARG A 248 20.23 4.43 13.58
CA ARG A 248 20.96 5.19 14.60
C ARG A 248 21.79 4.29 15.50
N ASP A 249 21.20 3.18 15.94
CA ASP A 249 21.86 2.27 16.87
C ASP A 249 22.90 1.43 16.12
N TRP A 250 22.63 1.07 14.86
CA TRP A 250 23.59 0.44 13.96
C TRP A 250 24.86 1.28 13.78
N LEU A 251 24.71 2.58 13.47
CA LEU A 251 25.85 3.46 13.20
C LEU A 251 26.67 3.78 14.45
N ARG A 252 26.08 3.72 15.65
CA ARG A 252 26.78 3.95 16.93
C ARG A 252 27.65 2.78 17.38
N ARG A 253 27.35 1.58 16.93
CA ARG A 253 28.07 0.35 17.30
C ARG A 253 29.43 0.25 16.62
N GLU A 254 30.37 -0.39 17.29
CA GLU A 254 31.65 -0.80 16.69
C GLU A 254 31.46 -2.02 15.77
N SER A 255 32.46 -2.34 14.92
CA SER A 255 32.33 -3.41 13.91
C SER A 255 31.92 -4.76 14.53
N LYS A 256 32.54 -5.16 15.64
CA LYS A 256 32.23 -6.41 16.33
C LYS A 256 30.79 -6.44 16.88
N GLU A 257 30.32 -5.32 17.42
CA GLU A 257 28.96 -5.19 17.95
C GLU A 257 27.91 -5.15 16.84
N ARG A 258 28.25 -4.62 15.67
CA ARG A 258 27.40 -4.65 14.47
C ARG A 258 27.24 -6.08 13.96
N MET A 259 28.32 -6.85 13.88
CA MET A 259 28.25 -8.25 13.47
C MET A 259 27.39 -9.07 14.43
N ALA A 260 27.60 -8.95 15.75
CA ALA A 260 26.76 -9.64 16.73
C ALA A 260 25.27 -9.23 16.63
N CYS A 261 24.99 -7.94 16.42
CA CYS A 261 23.64 -7.44 16.18
C CYS A 261 23.01 -8.02 14.91
N LEU A 262 23.80 -8.18 13.86
CA LEU A 262 23.37 -8.69 12.58
C LEU A 262 23.05 -10.18 12.70
N GLU A 263 23.92 -10.96 13.34
CA GLU A 263 23.69 -12.38 13.63
C GLU A 263 22.41 -12.57 14.44
N GLU A 264 22.20 -11.76 15.50
CA GLU A 264 20.97 -11.77 16.30
C GLU A 264 19.72 -11.44 15.46
N ALA A 265 19.77 -10.37 14.65
CA ALA A 265 18.65 -9.97 13.81
C ALA A 265 18.34 -11.00 12.71
N LEU A 266 19.37 -11.71 12.22
CA LEU A 266 19.24 -12.81 11.30
C LEU A 266 18.92 -14.13 12.01
N ALA A 267 18.90 -14.18 13.35
CA ALA A 267 18.74 -15.38 14.16
C ALA A 267 19.67 -16.53 13.69
N LEU A 268 20.95 -16.20 13.47
CA LEU A 268 22.02 -17.14 13.11
C LEU A 268 22.69 -17.73 14.35
#